data_AF-A0A6C0PB27-F1
#
_entry.id   AF-A0A6C0PB27-F1
#
_cell.length_a   1.000
_cell.length_b   1.000
_cell.length_c   1.000
_cell.angle_alpha   90.00
_cell.angle_beta   90.00
_cell.angle_gamma   90.00
#
_symmetry.space_group_name_H-M   'P 1'
#
loop_
_entity.id
_entity.type
_entity.pdbx_description
1 polymer ?
#
loop_
_entity_poly.entity_id
_entity_poly.type
_entity_poly.pdbx_seq_one_letter_code
_entity_poly.pdbx_strand_id
1 'polypeptide(L)'
;MKPTANENYKHYKGGIYKVIGVGSYMEGGDKELMKGCRQIGIGKYSEGKNEKLAVWKEGEDHFWITPQHIIGSLPAMRKLKGEDLVIYVNDEGDIWVRPLDMWNESVEVNGETLPRFERLEVAHGARTPVFGAASGRSAVSKRQRI
;
A
#
# COMPACT_ATOMS: atom_id res chain seq x y z
N MET A 1 10.61 -2.39 2.25
CA MET A 1 10.03 -2.82 0.95
C MET A 1 9.20 -1.67 0.39
N LYS A 2 9.21 -1.43 -0.92
CA LYS A 2 8.34 -0.41 -1.53
C LYS A 2 7.00 -1.06 -1.89
N PRO A 3 5.87 -0.63 -1.33
CA PRO A 3 4.58 -1.19 -1.69
C PRO A 3 4.23 -0.78 -3.12
N THR A 4 3.53 -1.66 -3.83
CA THR A 4 3.06 -1.44 -5.20
C THR A 4 1.62 -0.93 -5.17
N ALA A 5 1.25 -0.12 -6.16
CA ALA A 5 -0.13 0.32 -6.33
C ALA A 5 -1.07 -0.90 -6.43
N ASN A 6 -2.27 -0.79 -5.83
CA ASN A 6 -3.31 -1.82 -5.74
C ASN A 6 -3.02 -3.03 -4.84
N GLU A 7 -1.94 -3.03 -4.06
CA GLU A 7 -1.73 -4.07 -3.03
C GLU A 7 -2.57 -3.79 -1.78
N ASN A 8 -3.12 -4.86 -1.19
CA ASN A 8 -3.85 -4.78 0.07
C ASN A 8 -2.89 -5.06 1.23
N TYR A 9 -3.06 -4.34 2.32
CA TYR A 9 -2.25 -4.45 3.53
C TYR A 9 -3.15 -4.52 4.76
N LYS A 10 -2.78 -5.38 5.70
CA LYS A 10 -3.40 -5.47 7.00
C LYS A 10 -2.53 -4.75 8.03
N HIS A 11 -3.12 -3.79 8.72
CA HIS A 11 -2.48 -3.15 9.85
C HIS A 11 -2.53 -4.09 11.07
N TYR A 12 -1.52 -4.04 11.94
CA TYR A 12 -1.46 -4.88 13.14
C TYR A 12 -2.69 -4.75 14.07
N LYS A 13 -3.42 -3.61 14.01
CA LYS A 13 -4.69 -3.40 14.74
C LYS A 13 -5.93 -4.01 14.08
N GLY A 14 -5.78 -4.67 12.93
CA GLY A 14 -6.87 -5.34 12.22
C GLY A 14 -7.48 -4.58 11.05
N GLY A 15 -7.19 -3.29 10.87
CA GLY A 15 -7.67 -2.50 9.72
C GLY A 15 -7.06 -2.97 8.40
N ILE A 16 -7.88 -3.04 7.34
CA ILE A 16 -7.44 -3.38 5.99
C ILE A 16 -7.34 -2.10 5.19
N TYR A 17 -6.23 -1.93 4.48
CA TYR A 17 -5.93 -0.76 3.69
C TYR A 17 -5.45 -1.17 2.31
N LYS A 18 -5.85 -0.43 1.28
CA LYS A 18 -5.38 -0.60 -0.07
C LYS A 18 -4.36 0.48 -0.40
N VAL A 19 -3.16 0.10 -0.82
CA VAL A 19 -2.14 1.06 -1.24
C VAL A 19 -2.50 1.61 -2.62
N ILE A 20 -2.60 2.94 -2.69
CA ILE A 20 -2.77 3.68 -3.94
C ILE A 20 -1.42 3.78 -4.65
N GLY A 21 -0.36 4.07 -3.90
CA GLY A 21 1.01 4.05 -4.39
C GLY A 21 1.98 4.77 -3.46
N VAL A 22 3.20 4.98 -3.96
CA VAL A 22 4.24 5.75 -3.28
C VAL A 22 4.42 7.06 -4.03
N GLY A 23 4.44 8.16 -3.28
CA GLY A 23 4.64 9.51 -3.80
C GLY A 23 5.67 10.27 -2.99
N SER A 24 6.03 11.46 -3.47
CA SER A 24 6.95 12.35 -2.75
C SER A 24 6.23 13.62 -2.33
N TYR A 25 6.57 14.13 -1.15
CA TYR A 25 6.06 15.44 -0.70
C TYR A 25 6.75 16.58 -1.44
N MET A 26 5.93 17.49 -1.98
CA MET A 26 6.38 18.73 -2.61
C MET A 26 5.80 19.93 -1.86
N GLU A 27 6.67 20.89 -1.56
CA GLU A 27 6.26 22.16 -1.01
C GLU A 27 5.91 23.11 -2.17
N GLY A 28 4.66 23.59 -2.19
CA GLY A 28 4.11 24.36 -3.30
C GLY A 28 3.15 23.50 -4.11
N GLY A 29 1.84 23.71 -3.91
CA GLY A 29 0.77 23.06 -4.69
C GLY A 29 0.68 23.55 -6.13
N ASP A 30 1.80 23.96 -6.73
CA ASP A 30 1.82 24.42 -8.10
C ASP A 30 1.63 23.23 -9.04
N LYS A 31 0.51 23.24 -9.76
CA LYS A 31 0.12 22.15 -10.67
C LYS A 31 1.19 21.90 -11.74
N GLU A 32 1.97 22.91 -12.09
CA GLU A 32 3.00 22.80 -13.12
C GLU A 32 4.26 22.09 -12.62
N LEU A 33 4.66 22.32 -11.36
CA LEU A 33 5.73 21.58 -10.70
C LEU A 33 5.33 20.11 -10.44
N MET A 34 4.03 19.88 -10.22
CA MET A 34 3.47 18.55 -9.94
C MET A 34 3.32 17.66 -11.18
N LYS A 35 3.33 18.20 -12.41
CA LYS A 35 3.34 17.41 -13.65
C LYS A 35 4.59 16.54 -13.80
N GLY A 36 5.67 16.87 -13.08
CA GLY A 36 6.91 16.09 -13.03
C GLY A 36 6.93 15.00 -11.95
N CYS A 37 5.94 14.94 -11.06
CA CYS A 37 5.86 13.89 -10.06
C CYS A 37 5.54 12.56 -10.74
N ARG A 38 6.52 11.66 -10.79
CA ARG A 38 6.33 10.28 -11.22
C ARG A 38 5.29 9.62 -10.30
N GLN A 39 4.10 9.37 -10.84
CA GLN A 39 2.96 8.66 -10.24
C GLN A 39 2.12 9.37 -9.18
N ILE A 40 2.65 9.82 -8.03
CA ILE A 40 1.85 10.45 -6.96
C ILE A 40 2.58 11.63 -6.32
N GLY A 41 1.90 12.77 -6.15
CA GLY A 41 2.45 13.99 -5.53
C GLY A 41 1.57 14.52 -4.41
N ILE A 42 2.17 15.03 -3.33
CA ILE A 42 1.44 15.63 -2.20
C ILE A 42 1.82 17.10 -2.08
N GLY A 43 0.84 17.98 -2.31
CA GLY A 43 1.00 19.42 -2.23
C GLY A 43 0.28 20.00 -1.03
N LYS A 44 0.93 20.92 -0.32
CA LYS A 44 0.29 21.69 0.75
C LYS A 44 -0.38 22.94 0.19
N TYR A 45 -1.61 23.18 0.59
CA TYR A 45 -2.35 24.42 0.33
C TYR A 45 -2.74 25.07 1.66
N SER A 46 -2.35 26.32 1.85
CA SER A 46 -2.70 27.11 3.03
C SER A 46 -3.55 28.30 2.62
N GLU A 47 -4.80 28.32 3.05
CA GLU A 47 -5.70 29.45 2.86
C GLU A 47 -6.08 30.00 4.25
N GLY A 48 -5.38 31.05 4.68
CA GLY A 48 -5.53 31.61 6.02
C GLY A 48 -5.10 30.64 7.12
N LYS A 49 -6.02 30.26 8.01
CA LYS A 49 -5.77 29.32 9.13
C LYS A 49 -6.05 27.85 8.78
N ASN A 50 -6.62 27.58 7.62
CA ASN A 50 -6.94 26.22 7.20
C ASN A 50 -5.80 25.65 6.36
N GLU A 51 -5.21 24.56 6.83
CA GLU A 51 -4.22 23.78 6.10
C GLU A 51 -4.94 22.59 5.44
N LYS A 52 -4.83 22.49 4.12
CA LYS A 52 -5.31 21.34 3.33
C LYS A 52 -4.16 20.78 2.54
N LEU A 53 -4.22 19.49 2.22
CA LEU A 53 -3.28 18.89 1.28
C LEU A 53 -4.03 18.32 0.08
N ALA A 54 -3.41 18.42 -1.07
CA ALA A 54 -3.88 17.81 -2.30
C ALA A 54 -2.95 16.65 -2.65
N VAL A 55 -3.53 15.45 -2.78
CA VAL A 55 -2.87 14.27 -3.33
C VAL A 55 -3.20 14.18 -4.81
N TRP A 56 -2.18 14.17 -5.64
CA TRP A 56 -2.28 14.08 -7.09
C TRP A 56 -1.83 12.71 -7.54
N LYS A 57 -2.55 12.11 -8.48
CA LYS A 57 -2.14 10.88 -9.15
C LYS A 57 -2.16 11.10 -10.66
N GLU A 58 -1.13 10.64 -11.35
CA GLU A 58 -1.03 10.78 -12.80
C GLU A 58 -2.25 10.14 -13.50
N GLY A 59 -2.95 10.94 -14.31
CA GLY A 59 -4.14 10.50 -15.05
C GLY A 59 -5.47 10.56 -14.26
N GLU A 60 -5.46 11.02 -13.00
CA GLU A 60 -6.66 11.19 -12.17
C GLU A 60 -6.76 12.62 -11.62
N ASP A 61 -7.97 13.00 -11.19
CA ASP A 61 -8.17 14.24 -10.45
C ASP A 61 -7.46 14.19 -9.09
N HIS A 62 -7.20 15.38 -8.54
CA HIS A 62 -6.59 15.49 -7.21
C HIS A 62 -7.63 15.24 -6.11
N PHE A 63 -7.17 14.61 -5.03
CA PHE A 63 -7.97 14.37 -3.84
C PHE A 63 -7.53 15.33 -2.74
N TRP A 64 -8.50 15.95 -2.07
CA TRP A 64 -8.24 16.77 -0.90
C TRP A 64 -8.21 15.89 0.35
N ILE A 65 -7.11 15.95 1.09
CA ILE A 65 -7.00 15.35 2.41
C ILE A 65 -6.79 16.46 3.45
N THR A 66 -7.36 16.26 4.63
CA THR A 66 -7.06 17.12 5.78
C THR A 66 -5.81 16.62 6.49
N PRO A 67 -5.11 17.49 7.24
CA PRO A 67 -3.94 17.10 8.01
C PRO A 67 -4.14 15.95 9.00
N GLN A 68 -5.38 15.72 9.43
CA GLN A 68 -5.73 14.62 10.34
C GLN A 68 -5.55 13.25 9.69
N HIS A 69 -5.55 13.18 8.36
CA HIS A 69 -5.32 11.97 7.58
C HIS A 69 -3.84 11.70 7.31
N ILE A 70 -2.93 12.53 7.83
CA ILE A 70 -1.50 12.23 7.83
C ILE A 70 -1.16 11.56 9.15
N ILE A 71 -0.65 10.32 9.07
CA ILE A 71 -0.09 9.66 10.25
C ILE A 71 1.34 10.15 10.44
N GLY A 72 1.48 11.04 11.41
CA GLY A 72 2.66 11.87 11.61
C GLY A 72 2.21 13.32 11.55
N SER A 73 2.49 14.12 12.58
CA SER A 73 2.01 15.49 12.67
C SER A 73 2.42 16.31 11.43
N LEU A 74 1.66 17.34 11.03
CA LEU A 74 2.08 18.32 10.00
C LEU A 74 3.54 18.82 10.16
N PRO A 75 4.03 19.05 11.40
CA PRO A 75 5.45 19.30 11.67
C PRO A 75 6.40 18.18 11.21
N ALA A 76 5.99 16.91 11.33
CA ALA A 76 6.76 15.77 10.82
C ALA A 76 6.87 15.82 9.29
N MET A 77 5.81 16.18 8.55
CA MET A 77 5.82 16.24 7.09
C MET A 77 6.86 17.21 6.50
N ARG A 78 7.11 18.35 7.17
CA ARG A 78 8.19 19.27 6.77
C ARG A 78 9.56 18.62 6.78
N LYS A 79 9.76 17.63 7.65
CA LYS A 79 10.99 16.86 7.75
C LYS A 79 11.11 15.79 6.65
N LEU A 80 9.99 15.37 6.07
CA LEU A 80 9.92 14.33 5.02
C LEU A 80 10.14 14.88 3.60
N LYS A 81 10.66 16.10 3.45
CA LYS A 81 10.91 16.70 2.13
C LYS A 81 11.98 15.89 1.40
N GLY A 82 11.57 15.22 0.31
CA GLY A 82 12.43 14.31 -0.46
C GLY A 82 12.39 12.85 -0.01
N GLU A 83 11.54 12.51 0.97
CA GLU A 83 11.32 11.12 1.38
C GLU A 83 10.12 10.51 0.64
N ASP A 84 10.16 9.19 0.49
CA ASP A 84 9.07 8.40 -0.07
C ASP A 84 7.92 8.32 0.94
N LEU A 85 6.71 8.67 0.50
CA LEU A 85 5.48 8.59 1.27
C LEU A 85 4.57 7.53 0.66
N VAL A 86 3.97 6.69 1.50
CA VAL A 86 2.96 5.71 1.11
C VAL A 86 1.58 6.34 1.25
N ILE A 87 0.81 6.31 0.17
CA ILE A 87 -0.59 6.74 0.11
C ILE A 87 -1.46 5.48 0.07
N TYR A 88 -2.38 5.36 1.01
CA TYR A 88 -3.27 4.20 1.13
C TYR A 88 -4.67 4.63 1.55
N VAL A 89 -5.67 3.81 1.25
CA VAL A 89 -7.08 4.08 1.52
C VAL A 89 -7.69 2.98 2.37
N ASN A 90 -8.57 3.31 3.32
CA ASN A 90 -9.39 2.30 4.03
C ASN A 90 -10.56 1.84 3.16
N ASP A 91 -11.40 0.95 3.71
CA ASP A 91 -12.63 0.50 3.04
C ASP A 91 -13.70 1.59 2.94
N GLU A 92 -13.65 2.62 3.80
CA GLU A 92 -14.57 3.76 3.80
C GLU A 92 -14.21 4.84 2.76
N GLY A 93 -13.01 4.79 2.17
CA GLY A 93 -12.52 5.76 1.19
C GLY A 93 -11.64 6.88 1.75
N ASP A 94 -11.33 6.87 3.05
CA ASP A 94 -10.40 7.80 3.69
C ASP A 94 -8.97 7.51 3.25
N ILE A 95 -8.35 8.53 2.67
CA ILE A 95 -6.99 8.48 2.16
C ILE A 95 -6.02 8.90 3.26
N TRP A 96 -5.07 8.03 3.56
CA TRP A 96 -4.02 8.24 4.55
C TRP A 96 -2.65 8.37 3.89
N VAL A 97 -1.80 9.17 4.52
CA VAL A 97 -0.41 9.39 4.08
C VAL A 97 0.53 9.08 5.23
N ARG A 98 1.60 8.31 4.94
CA ARG A 98 2.61 7.95 5.93
C ARG A 98 4.00 7.82 5.28
N PRO A 99 5.10 8.24 5.93
CA PRO A 99 6.44 7.97 5.43
C PRO A 99 6.76 6.48 5.29
N LEU A 100 7.49 6.13 4.23
CA LEU A 100 7.85 4.76 3.87
C LEU A 100 8.66 4.05 4.96
N ASP A 101 9.54 4.76 5.65
CA ASP A 101 10.31 4.19 6.77
C ASP A 101 9.39 3.76 7.92
N MET A 102 8.42 4.61 8.28
CA MET A 102 7.43 4.29 9.31
C MET A 102 6.41 3.23 8.86
N TRP A 103 6.23 3.04 7.55
CA TRP A 103 5.39 1.99 6.99
C TRP A 103 6.06 0.62 7.13
N ASN A 104 7.37 0.54 6.85
CA ASN A 104 8.17 -0.68 6.95
C ASN A 104 8.62 -1.01 8.38
N GLU A 105 8.26 -0.17 9.35
CA GLU A 105 8.59 -0.37 10.75
C GLU A 105 7.89 -1.62 11.32
N SER A 106 8.56 -2.31 12.24
CA SER A 106 7.97 -3.38 13.05
C SER A 106 7.50 -2.85 14.40
N VAL A 107 6.46 -3.45 14.96
CA VAL A 107 5.91 -3.13 16.26
C VAL A 107 5.96 -4.36 17.17
N GLU A 108 6.30 -4.16 18.44
CA GLU A 108 6.16 -5.20 19.46
C GLU A 108 4.71 -5.23 19.94
N VAL A 109 4.03 -6.35 19.69
CA VAL A 109 2.66 -6.59 20.12
C VAL A 109 2.67 -7.91 20.86
N ASN A 110 2.28 -7.90 22.15
CA ASN A 110 2.27 -9.09 23.01
C ASN A 110 3.62 -9.82 23.11
N GLY A 111 4.76 -9.12 22.99
CA GLY A 111 6.09 -9.71 23.04
C GLY A 111 6.59 -10.31 21.72
N GLU A 112 5.79 -10.24 20.65
CA GLU A 112 6.19 -10.63 19.30
C GLU A 112 6.47 -9.40 18.44
N THR A 113 7.54 -9.46 17.65
CA THR A 113 7.87 -8.41 16.67
C THR A 113 7.12 -8.68 15.38
N LEU A 114 6.07 -7.89 15.13
CA LEU A 114 5.24 -7.99 13.93
C LEU A 114 5.48 -6.80 13.00
N PRO A 115 5.38 -6.97 11.67
CA PRO A 115 5.37 -5.83 10.77
C PRO A 115 4.15 -4.96 11.07
N ARG A 116 4.32 -3.64 11.07
CA ARG A 116 3.20 -2.73 11.29
C ARG A 116 2.11 -2.88 10.23
N PHE A 117 2.52 -3.09 8.99
CA PHE A 117 1.67 -3.39 7.84
C PHE A 117 2.13 -4.67 7.17
N GLU A 118 1.25 -5.67 7.17
CA GLU A 118 1.47 -6.96 6.52
C GLU A 118 0.80 -6.97 5.14
N ARG A 119 1.51 -7.37 4.10
CA ARG A 119 0.94 -7.46 2.75
C ARG A 119 -0.04 -8.63 2.69
N LEU A 120 -1.28 -8.36 2.30
CA LEU A 120 -2.26 -9.38 1.96
C LEU A 120 -2.06 -9.76 0.49
N GLU A 121 -1.54 -10.97 0.25
CA GLU A 121 -1.49 -11.49 -1.12
C GLU A 121 -2.91 -11.72 -1.62
N VAL A 122 -3.34 -10.89 -2.57
CA VAL A 122 -4.51 -11.21 -3.37
C VAL A 122 -4.06 -12.33 -4.30
N ALA A 123 -4.59 -13.54 -4.11
CA ALA A 123 -4.28 -14.71 -4.93
C ALA A 123 -4.62 -14.43 -6.41
N HIS A 124 -3.71 -13.79 -7.13
CA HIS A 124 -3.80 -13.59 -8.57
C HIS A 124 -3.35 -14.89 -9.24
N GLY A 125 -4.29 -15.81 -9.42
CA GLY A 125 -4.11 -16.98 -10.27
C GLY A 125 -3.45 -18.17 -9.59
N ALA A 126 -4.14 -18.75 -8.59
CA ALA A 126 -4.14 -20.20 -8.54
C ALA A 126 -4.82 -20.70 -9.82
N ARG A 127 -4.03 -20.94 -10.88
CA ARG A 127 -4.36 -22.07 -11.75
C ARG A 127 -4.54 -23.23 -10.79
N THR A 128 -5.76 -23.75 -10.75
CA THR A 128 -6.08 -25.00 -10.04
C THR A 128 -4.94 -25.98 -10.29
N PRO A 129 -4.42 -26.68 -9.26
CA PRO A 129 -3.60 -27.85 -9.55
C PRO A 129 -4.46 -28.75 -10.43
N VAL A 130 -4.04 -28.94 -11.69
CA VAL A 130 -4.52 -30.04 -12.52
C VAL A 130 -4.07 -31.32 -11.81
N PHE A 131 -4.93 -31.82 -10.93
CA PHE A 131 -4.84 -33.21 -10.49
C PHE A 131 -5.10 -34.07 -11.72
N GLY A 132 -4.03 -34.64 -12.29
CA GLY A 132 -4.18 -35.66 -13.32
C GLY A 132 -3.12 -35.68 -14.41
N ALA A 133 -1.83 -35.70 -14.05
CA ALA A 133 -0.81 -36.22 -14.96
C ALA A 133 0.42 -36.73 -14.18
N ALA A 134 0.23 -37.77 -13.37
CA ALA A 134 1.33 -38.65 -13.03
C ALA A 134 1.36 -39.78 -14.08
N SER A 135 2.36 -39.66 -14.94
CA SER A 135 2.88 -40.65 -15.89
C SER A 135 2.95 -42.07 -15.31
N GLY A 136 2.65 -43.05 -16.17
CA GLY A 136 2.52 -44.46 -15.79
C GLY A 136 3.81 -45.25 -15.64
N ARG A 137 3.63 -46.52 -15.25
CA ARG A 137 4.02 -47.73 -15.99
C ARG A 137 3.73 -48.98 -15.15
N SER A 138 2.99 -49.91 -15.76
CA SER A 138 3.21 -51.37 -15.81
C SER A 138 3.40 -52.17 -14.51
N ALA A 139 2.51 -53.14 -14.26
CA ALA A 139 2.90 -54.56 -14.25
C ALA A 139 1.69 -55.50 -14.13
N VAL A 140 1.83 -56.60 -14.84
CA VAL A 140 0.89 -57.69 -15.16
C VAL A 140 0.83 -58.77 -14.06
N SER A 141 -0.36 -59.36 -13.87
CA SER A 141 -0.66 -60.76 -13.50
C SER A 141 -0.26 -61.33 -12.12
N LYS A 142 -1.25 -61.87 -11.38
CA LYS A 142 -1.49 -63.33 -11.32
C LYS A 142 -2.81 -63.72 -10.62
N ARG A 143 -3.44 -64.71 -11.26
CA ARG A 143 -4.55 -65.62 -10.89
C ARG A 143 -4.81 -65.82 -9.38
N GLN A 144 -6.09 -65.95 -9.02
CA GLN A 144 -6.53 -66.92 -8.01
C GLN A 144 -7.74 -67.71 -8.57
N ARG A 145 -7.63 -69.03 -8.46
CA ARG A 145 -8.58 -70.05 -8.92
C ARG A 145 -9.84 -70.09 -8.05
N ILE A 146 -10.92 -70.59 -8.65
CA ILE A 146 -12.03 -71.29 -7.99
C ILE A 146 -11.55 -72.70 -7.63
#